data_AF-C9KPK5-F1
#
_entry.id   AF-C9KPK5-F1
#
_cell.length_a   1.000
_cell.length_b   1.000
_cell.length_c   1.000
_cell.angle_alpha   90.00
_cell.angle_beta   90.00
_cell.angle_gamma   90.00
#
_symmetry.space_group_name_H-M   'P 1'
#
loop_
_entity.id
_entity.type
_entity.pdbx_description
1 polymer ?
#
loop_
_entity_poly.entity_id
_entity_poly.type
_entity_poly.pdbx_seq_one_letter_code
_entity_poly.pdbx_strand_id
1 'polypeptide(L)'
;MSLFDTFKKLFHHPIDNTSAAEQTPPPDNDSPVKITFSLEAPADSPSPDIVPLSVRLKKAVPTKRGLYPHEILMLDYAHTYSTDLSHQHFQGFWYYEYSVEHPGEVLKSLEQRGFIQPGNLRSAIQNQTLPIIKNELRAIGQKVSGKKADLIDRLLSNASPEELEKKFPVRFYELTESGIQELTENQYVPYLHRHKYMSIWEMNDRMNHKNPHHFSYRDLIWQFFNEESLKHINEGEMGLYRCTRLDMYEFLFEEKKYEQAFNFLCEVIAYNLSGMDNNEFSDIDERFRLELMLKYDFPYRQSNAKLPPAIKQWMANLQGRLGLSDEGLRERLLQQFESISLYRHIFTTAECVDIVMAELNDDTDILNTIYHKAEARLHTRLNSI
;
A
#
# COMPACT_ATOMS: atom_id res chain seq x y z
N MET A 1 -8.00 7.99 -21.66
CA MET A 1 -7.22 8.10 -20.41
C MET A 1 -8.20 7.86 -19.28
N SER A 2 -8.16 6.66 -18.71
CA SER A 2 -9.11 6.20 -17.71
C SER A 2 -8.75 6.82 -16.36
N LEU A 3 -9.76 7.16 -15.54
CA LEU A 3 -9.62 7.64 -14.15
C LEU A 3 -8.70 6.75 -13.29
N PHE A 4 -8.45 5.51 -13.71
CA PHE A 4 -7.51 4.57 -13.09
C PHE A 4 -6.02 4.95 -13.23
N ASP A 5 -5.60 5.64 -14.29
CA ASP A 5 -4.18 5.99 -14.48
C ASP A 5 -3.71 7.12 -13.54
N THR A 6 -4.65 7.92 -13.05
CA THR A 6 -4.35 9.05 -12.15
C THR A 6 -4.03 8.59 -10.72
N PHE A 7 -4.57 7.45 -10.29
CA PHE A 7 -4.33 6.90 -8.96
C PHE A 7 -2.93 6.29 -8.80
N LYS A 8 -2.34 5.76 -9.88
CA LYS A 8 -1.00 5.14 -9.84
C LYS A 8 0.14 6.12 -9.53
N LYS A 9 -0.06 7.43 -9.76
CA LYS A 9 0.94 8.47 -9.51
C LYS A 9 0.98 8.97 -8.06
N LEU A 10 -0.07 8.77 -7.27
CA LEU A 10 -0.12 9.23 -5.87
C LEU A 10 0.55 8.25 -4.90
N PHE A 11 0.75 6.98 -5.30
CA PHE A 11 1.21 5.91 -4.41
C PHE A 11 2.56 5.28 -4.83
N HIS A 12 3.28 5.88 -5.78
CA HIS A 12 4.62 5.46 -6.15
C HIS A 12 5.57 6.66 -6.20
N HIS A 13 6.54 6.69 -5.29
CA HIS A 13 7.70 7.56 -5.42
C HIS A 13 8.52 7.14 -6.65
N PRO A 14 8.83 8.06 -7.58
CA PRO A 14 9.82 7.80 -8.62
C PRO A 14 11.21 7.79 -7.97
N ILE A 15 12.01 6.78 -8.32
CA ILE A 15 13.47 6.88 -8.20
C ILE A 15 13.89 7.85 -9.30
N ASP A 16 14.11 9.12 -8.94
CA ASP A 16 14.57 10.14 -9.88
C ASP A 16 16.02 9.86 -10.30
N ASN A 17 16.19 9.47 -11.56
CA ASN A 17 17.44 9.63 -12.30
C ASN A 17 17.54 11.10 -12.72
N THR A 18 18.25 11.92 -11.93
CA THR A 18 18.63 13.28 -12.34
C THR A 18 20.04 13.27 -12.90
N SER A 19 20.18 13.86 -14.09
CA SER A 19 21.42 14.11 -14.81
C SER A 19 22.42 14.95 -14.02
N ALA A 20 23.67 14.48 -13.94
CA ALA A 20 24.79 15.17 -13.33
C ALA A 20 25.16 16.46 -14.09
N ALA A 21 25.23 17.57 -13.37
CA ALA A 21 25.98 18.76 -13.74
C ALA A 21 27.26 18.82 -12.88
N GLU A 22 28.34 19.28 -13.52
CA GLU A 22 29.73 19.27 -13.08
C GLU A 22 29.99 19.84 -11.66
N GLN A 23 30.70 19.07 -10.83
CA GLN A 23 31.53 19.61 -9.74
C GLN A 23 32.85 18.81 -9.65
N THR A 24 33.95 19.57 -9.69
CA THR A 24 35.38 19.15 -9.58
C THR A 24 35.72 18.45 -8.25
N PRO A 25 36.76 17.58 -8.21
CA PRO A 25 36.96 16.60 -7.13
C PRO A 25 37.91 17.08 -6.02
N PRO A 26 37.77 16.59 -4.78
CA PRO A 26 38.85 16.46 -3.80
C PRO A 26 39.38 15.01 -3.72
N PRO A 27 40.54 14.77 -3.08
CA PRO A 27 41.52 13.79 -3.55
C PRO A 27 41.32 12.36 -3.05
N ASP A 28 41.81 11.43 -3.88
CA ASP A 28 42.00 10.00 -3.64
C ASP A 28 42.76 9.70 -2.34
N ASN A 29 42.14 8.90 -1.47
CA ASN A 29 42.76 7.75 -0.81
C ASN A 29 41.74 7.10 0.14
N ASP A 30 41.00 6.10 -0.36
CA ASP A 30 40.99 4.78 0.27
C ASP A 30 40.19 3.79 -0.59
N SER A 31 40.74 2.59 -0.73
CA SER A 31 40.27 1.54 -1.63
C SER A 31 38.78 1.22 -1.42
N PRO A 32 37.99 0.96 -2.48
CA PRO A 32 36.59 0.59 -2.32
C PRO A 32 36.50 -0.78 -1.66
N VAL A 33 36.06 -0.80 -0.40
CA VAL A 33 35.54 -2.01 0.24
C VAL A 33 34.39 -2.51 -0.64
N LYS A 34 34.62 -3.63 -1.35
CA LYS A 34 33.55 -4.38 -2.00
C LYS A 34 32.60 -4.88 -0.91
N ILE A 35 31.53 -4.13 -0.67
CA ILE A 35 30.37 -4.65 0.04
C ILE A 35 29.67 -5.60 -0.93
N THR A 36 30.11 -6.86 -0.91
CA THR A 36 29.37 -7.97 -1.49
C THR A 36 28.18 -8.21 -0.59
N PHE A 37 26.97 -7.82 -1.00
CA PHE A 37 25.75 -8.32 -0.38
C PHE A 37 25.63 -9.82 -0.73
N SER A 38 26.27 -10.66 0.08
CA SER A 38 25.95 -12.09 0.11
C SER A 38 24.54 -12.23 0.68
N LEU A 39 23.58 -12.56 -0.19
CA LEU A 39 22.30 -13.17 0.20
C LEU A 39 22.58 -14.63 0.61
N GLU A 40 23.32 -14.82 1.69
CA GLU A 40 23.25 -16.08 2.44
C GLU A 40 22.18 -15.87 3.51
N ALA A 41 21.08 -16.62 3.39
CA ALA A 41 20.05 -16.66 4.41
C ALA A 41 20.69 -17.08 5.74
N PRO A 42 20.43 -16.36 6.86
CA PRO A 42 20.89 -16.84 8.15
C PRO A 42 20.28 -18.22 8.41
N ALA A 43 21.14 -19.21 8.62
CA ALA A 43 20.79 -20.62 8.78
C ALA A 43 19.91 -20.93 10.02
N ASP A 44 19.60 -19.92 10.83
CA ASP A 44 18.81 -20.03 12.07
C ASP A 44 17.58 -19.11 12.10
N SER A 45 17.09 -18.65 10.94
CA SER A 45 15.76 -18.03 10.90
C SER A 45 14.72 -19.16 10.98
N PRO A 46 13.88 -19.25 12.04
CA PRO A 46 12.80 -20.23 12.04
C PRO A 46 11.98 -20.00 10.77
N SER A 47 11.80 -21.06 9.98
CA SER A 47 10.90 -21.00 8.83
C SER A 47 9.58 -20.43 9.34
N PRO A 48 9.00 -19.41 8.70
CA PRO A 48 7.69 -18.93 9.11
C PRO A 48 6.75 -20.14 9.19
N ASP A 49 5.92 -20.22 10.24
CA ASP A 49 4.89 -21.26 10.38
C ASP A 49 3.85 -21.08 9.27
N ILE A 50 4.20 -21.50 8.05
CA ILE A 50 3.35 -21.39 6.88
C ILE A 50 2.29 -22.47 7.02
N VAL A 51 1.04 -22.03 7.21
CA VAL A 51 -0.12 -22.91 7.21
C VAL A 51 -0.19 -23.62 5.85
N PRO A 52 -0.14 -24.96 5.78
CA PRO A 52 -0.18 -25.66 4.50
C PRO A 52 -1.46 -25.37 3.71
N LEU A 53 -1.36 -25.32 2.37
CA LEU A 53 -2.51 -25.03 1.50
C LEU A 53 -3.67 -26.00 1.75
N SER A 54 -3.37 -27.29 1.94
CA SER A 54 -4.37 -28.32 2.25
C SER A 54 -5.19 -28.01 3.52
N VAL A 55 -4.60 -27.34 4.51
CA VAL A 55 -5.29 -26.90 5.73
C VAL A 55 -6.21 -25.71 5.43
N ARG A 56 -5.75 -24.77 4.60
CA ARG A 56 -6.56 -23.62 4.17
C ARG A 56 -7.78 -24.09 3.36
N LEU A 57 -7.58 -25.01 2.42
CA LEU A 57 -8.65 -25.53 1.55
C LEU A 57 -9.74 -26.29 2.31
N LYS A 58 -9.43 -26.92 3.45
CA LYS A 58 -10.46 -27.58 4.29
C LYS A 58 -11.50 -26.62 4.88
N LYS A 59 -11.13 -25.35 5.04
CA LYS A 59 -11.99 -24.30 5.62
C LYS A 59 -12.54 -23.34 4.55
N ALA A 60 -11.84 -23.20 3.43
CA ALA A 60 -12.24 -22.30 2.38
C ALA A 60 -13.43 -22.84 1.59
N VAL A 61 -14.28 -21.93 1.12
CA VAL A 61 -15.40 -22.25 0.24
C VAL A 61 -15.02 -21.82 -1.19
N PRO A 62 -15.02 -22.75 -2.17
CA PRO A 62 -14.75 -22.38 -3.54
C PRO A 62 -15.94 -21.62 -4.14
N THR A 63 -15.68 -20.87 -5.20
CA THR A 63 -16.73 -20.16 -5.94
C THR A 63 -17.64 -21.13 -6.69
N LYS A 64 -18.70 -20.58 -7.31
CA LYS A 64 -19.64 -21.36 -8.13
C LYS A 64 -18.97 -22.09 -9.30
N ARG A 65 -17.84 -21.59 -9.81
CA ARG A 65 -17.04 -22.24 -10.87
C ARG A 65 -15.89 -23.08 -10.29
N GLY A 66 -15.85 -23.23 -8.97
CA GLY A 66 -14.94 -24.12 -8.26
C GLY A 66 -13.55 -23.54 -8.05
N LEU A 67 -13.36 -22.21 -8.07
CA LEU A 67 -12.05 -21.62 -7.76
C LEU A 67 -11.93 -21.27 -6.29
N TYR A 68 -10.75 -21.46 -5.74
CA TYR A 68 -10.39 -20.97 -4.41
C TYR A 68 -9.71 -19.59 -4.49
N PRO A 69 -9.66 -18.82 -3.38
CA PRO A 69 -9.09 -17.48 -3.38
C PRO A 69 -7.69 -17.36 -4.00
N HIS A 70 -6.79 -18.32 -3.74
CA HIS A 70 -5.46 -18.33 -4.35
C HIS A 70 -5.46 -18.54 -5.88
N GLU A 71 -6.40 -19.32 -6.41
CA GLU A 71 -6.57 -19.52 -7.86
C GLU A 71 -7.13 -18.26 -8.53
N ILE A 72 -8.05 -17.56 -7.85
CA ILE A 72 -8.57 -16.26 -8.31
C ILE A 72 -7.46 -15.22 -8.35
N LEU A 73 -6.57 -15.20 -7.35
CA LEU A 73 -5.39 -14.34 -7.40
C LEU A 73 -4.47 -14.72 -8.56
N MET A 74 -4.29 -16.02 -8.82
CA MET A 74 -3.49 -16.49 -9.96
C MET A 74 -4.09 -16.04 -11.30
N LEU A 75 -5.43 -16.01 -11.41
CA LEU A 75 -6.10 -15.44 -12.58
C LEU A 75 -5.75 -13.97 -12.79
N ASP A 76 -5.76 -13.15 -11.74
CA ASP A 76 -5.42 -11.72 -11.84
C ASP A 76 -3.98 -11.52 -12.36
N TYR A 77 -3.07 -12.41 -11.98
CA TYR A 77 -1.66 -12.39 -12.39
C TYR A 77 -1.36 -13.11 -13.70
N ALA A 78 -2.27 -13.92 -14.23
CA ALA A 78 -2.00 -14.84 -15.34
C ALA A 78 -1.37 -14.14 -16.56
N HIS A 79 -1.82 -12.92 -16.87
CA HIS A 79 -1.30 -12.11 -17.98
C HIS A 79 0.18 -11.73 -17.89
N THR A 80 0.78 -11.85 -16.71
CA THR A 80 2.21 -11.61 -16.45
C THR A 80 3.06 -12.86 -16.61
N TYR A 81 2.44 -14.04 -16.76
CA TYR A 81 3.11 -15.33 -16.85
C TYR A 81 3.09 -15.87 -18.27
N SER A 82 4.23 -16.42 -18.66
CA SER A 82 4.45 -17.04 -19.96
C SER A 82 3.95 -18.49 -19.97
N THR A 83 3.67 -19.00 -21.17
CA THR A 83 3.31 -20.41 -21.38
C THR A 83 4.51 -21.34 -21.29
N ASP A 84 5.74 -20.80 -21.34
CA ASP A 84 6.96 -21.57 -21.06
C ASP A 84 7.25 -21.57 -19.55
N LEU A 85 6.53 -22.44 -18.84
CA LEU A 85 6.64 -22.56 -17.38
C LEU A 85 8.02 -23.01 -16.90
N SER A 86 8.86 -23.59 -17.77
CA SER A 86 10.20 -24.07 -17.39
C SER A 86 11.19 -22.93 -17.13
N HIS A 87 10.98 -21.77 -17.76
CA HIS A 87 11.77 -20.56 -17.58
C HIS A 87 10.99 -19.45 -16.85
N GLN A 88 9.81 -19.78 -16.30
CA GLN A 88 8.95 -18.82 -15.63
C GLN A 88 9.41 -18.58 -14.18
N HIS A 89 9.70 -17.33 -13.86
CA HIS A 89 9.91 -16.90 -12.47
C HIS A 89 8.58 -16.54 -11.80
N PHE A 90 8.38 -17.03 -10.59
CA PHE A 90 7.23 -16.71 -9.74
C PHE A 90 7.68 -15.94 -8.49
N GLN A 91 6.89 -14.95 -8.08
CA GLN A 91 7.18 -14.14 -6.90
C GLN A 91 7.01 -14.95 -5.60
N GLY A 92 7.88 -14.70 -4.61
CA GLY A 92 7.87 -15.45 -3.35
C GLY A 92 6.58 -15.35 -2.54
N PHE A 93 5.78 -14.28 -2.72
CA PHE A 93 4.52 -14.11 -1.99
C PHE A 93 3.53 -15.26 -2.23
N TRP A 94 3.60 -15.96 -3.37
CA TRP A 94 2.77 -17.13 -3.64
C TRP A 94 2.90 -18.18 -2.54
N TYR A 95 4.13 -18.45 -2.12
CA TYR A 95 4.42 -19.38 -1.04
C TYR A 95 4.13 -18.75 0.32
N TYR A 96 4.74 -17.60 0.63
CA TYR A 96 4.71 -17.04 1.98
C TYR A 96 3.32 -16.55 2.42
N GLU A 97 2.53 -15.98 1.52
CA GLU A 97 1.22 -15.41 1.86
C GLU A 97 0.06 -16.35 1.51
N TYR A 98 0.20 -17.15 0.46
CA TYR A 98 -0.89 -17.95 -0.10
C TYR A 98 -0.67 -19.46 -0.01
N SER A 99 0.47 -19.90 0.53
CA SER A 99 0.82 -21.31 0.68
C SER A 99 0.91 -22.07 -0.66
N VAL A 100 1.13 -21.37 -1.77
CA VAL A 100 1.24 -21.96 -3.11
C VAL A 100 2.71 -22.27 -3.41
N GLU A 101 3.10 -23.53 -3.22
CA GLU A 101 4.45 -24.04 -3.49
C GLU A 101 4.74 -24.19 -4.99
N HIS A 102 3.73 -24.53 -5.78
CA HIS A 102 3.86 -24.79 -7.22
C HIS A 102 2.91 -23.93 -8.06
N PRO A 103 3.18 -22.61 -8.20
CA PRO A 103 2.35 -21.69 -8.98
C PRO A 103 2.08 -22.13 -10.42
N GLY A 104 3.06 -22.77 -11.06
CA GLY A 104 2.91 -23.30 -12.43
C GLY A 104 1.82 -24.37 -12.56
N GLU A 105 1.61 -25.20 -11.53
CA GLU A 105 0.53 -26.21 -11.54
C GLU A 105 -0.85 -25.56 -11.40
N VAL A 106 -0.94 -24.43 -10.70
CA VAL A 106 -2.17 -23.63 -10.64
C VAL A 106 -2.51 -23.07 -12.02
N LEU A 107 -1.54 -22.51 -12.75
CA LEU A 107 -1.76 -22.03 -14.12
C LEU A 107 -2.21 -23.15 -15.06
N LYS A 108 -1.55 -24.31 -15.02
CA LYS A 108 -1.97 -25.48 -15.83
C LYS A 108 -3.41 -25.90 -15.52
N SER A 109 -3.79 -25.92 -14.24
CA SER A 109 -5.18 -26.21 -13.83
C SER A 109 -6.16 -25.18 -14.38
N LEU A 110 -5.86 -23.89 -14.27
CA LEU A 110 -6.71 -22.81 -14.78
C LEU A 110 -6.87 -22.87 -16.31
N GLU A 111 -5.81 -23.22 -17.03
CA GLU A 111 -5.82 -23.41 -18.49
C GLU A 111 -6.68 -24.63 -18.87
N GLN A 112 -6.44 -25.77 -18.23
CA GLN A 112 -7.21 -27.01 -18.47
C GLN A 112 -8.71 -26.83 -18.18
N ARG A 113 -9.05 -26.02 -17.18
CA ARG A 113 -10.44 -25.69 -16.80
C ARG A 113 -11.03 -24.55 -17.61
N GLY A 114 -10.29 -23.97 -18.55
CA GLY A 114 -10.78 -22.97 -19.51
C GLY A 114 -10.96 -21.56 -18.93
N PHE A 115 -10.27 -21.20 -17.84
CA PHE A 115 -10.29 -19.83 -17.31
C PHE A 115 -9.22 -18.94 -17.94
N ILE A 116 -8.13 -19.54 -18.43
CA ILE A 116 -7.07 -18.87 -19.17
C ILE A 116 -6.73 -19.66 -20.42
N GLN A 117 -6.07 -19.00 -21.37
CA GLN A 117 -5.59 -19.60 -22.60
C GLN A 117 -4.28 -18.92 -23.04
N PRO A 118 -3.46 -19.56 -23.89
CA PRO A 118 -2.35 -18.89 -24.54
C PRO A 118 -2.87 -17.66 -25.30
N GLY A 119 -2.27 -16.51 -25.01
CA GLY A 119 -2.57 -15.26 -25.68
C GLY A 119 -2.09 -15.24 -27.12
N ASN A 120 -2.25 -14.10 -27.79
CA ASN A 120 -1.81 -13.92 -29.17
C ASN A 120 -0.43 -13.26 -29.29
N LEU A 121 0.06 -13.10 -30.52
CA LEU A 121 1.33 -12.45 -30.82
C LEU A 121 1.42 -11.02 -30.26
N ARG A 122 0.33 -10.24 -30.31
CA ARG A 122 0.31 -8.88 -29.74
C ARG A 122 0.60 -8.91 -28.25
N SER A 123 -0.01 -9.84 -27.52
CA SER A 123 0.21 -9.99 -26.08
C SER A 123 1.61 -10.51 -25.75
N ALA A 124 2.17 -11.37 -26.60
CA ALA A 124 3.57 -11.77 -26.48
C ALA A 124 4.53 -10.58 -26.60
N ILE A 125 4.30 -9.70 -27.58
CA ILE A 125 5.11 -8.48 -27.78
C ILE A 125 4.85 -7.46 -26.65
N GLN A 126 3.61 -7.35 -26.16
CA GLN A 126 3.25 -6.47 -25.05
C GLN A 126 4.04 -6.78 -23.77
N ASN A 127 4.40 -8.04 -23.54
CA ASN A 127 5.22 -8.47 -22.41
C ASN A 127 6.73 -8.36 -22.66
N GLN A 128 7.16 -7.92 -23.84
CA GLN A 128 8.58 -7.63 -24.10
C GLN A 128 9.01 -6.28 -23.54
N THR A 129 10.31 -6.13 -23.30
CA THR A 129 10.87 -4.86 -22.86
C THR A 129 10.84 -3.83 -24.00
N LEU A 130 10.75 -2.54 -23.64
CA LEU A 130 10.78 -1.45 -24.63
C LEU A 130 12.01 -1.47 -25.55
N PRO A 131 13.23 -1.77 -25.07
CA PRO A 131 14.40 -1.91 -25.93
C PRO A 131 14.24 -2.99 -27.02
N ILE A 132 13.69 -4.17 -26.69
CA ILE A 132 13.47 -5.25 -27.66
C ILE A 132 12.53 -4.78 -28.77
N ILE A 133 11.38 -4.21 -28.42
CA ILE A 133 10.39 -3.71 -29.40
C ILE A 133 11.02 -2.63 -30.31
N LYS A 134 11.81 -1.72 -29.73
CA LYS A 134 12.49 -0.67 -30.51
C LYS A 134 13.55 -1.23 -31.45
N ASN A 135 14.28 -2.28 -31.05
CA ASN A 135 15.27 -2.91 -31.91
C ASN A 135 14.62 -3.56 -33.13
N GLU A 136 13.49 -4.26 -32.94
CA GLU A 136 12.73 -4.85 -34.05
C GLU A 136 12.22 -3.79 -35.03
N LEU A 137 11.69 -2.67 -34.53
CA LEU A 137 11.27 -1.55 -35.37
C LEU A 137 12.44 -0.94 -36.17
N ARG A 138 13.63 -0.80 -35.57
CA ARG A 138 14.81 -0.30 -36.31
C ARG A 138 15.23 -1.24 -37.42
N ALA A 139 15.16 -2.55 -37.19
CA ALA A 139 15.55 -3.56 -38.18
C ALA A 139 14.71 -3.47 -39.47
N ILE A 140 13.45 -3.01 -39.36
CA ILE A 140 12.56 -2.78 -40.49
C ILE A 140 12.47 -1.29 -40.92
N GLY A 141 13.39 -0.45 -40.45
CA GLY A 141 13.46 0.98 -40.83
C GLY A 141 12.33 1.86 -40.28
N GLN A 142 11.60 1.40 -39.26
CA GLN A 142 10.45 2.10 -38.68
C GLN A 142 10.85 3.03 -37.52
N LYS A 143 10.04 4.06 -37.31
CA LYS A 143 10.23 5.02 -36.22
C LYS A 143 10.12 4.33 -34.85
N VAL A 144 10.98 4.70 -33.90
CA VAL A 144 11.03 4.13 -32.52
C VAL A 144 10.53 5.05 -31.41
N SER A 145 9.97 6.20 -31.75
CA SER A 145 9.35 7.12 -30.79
C SER A 145 7.86 6.82 -30.62
N GLY A 146 7.32 7.07 -29.44
CA GLY A 146 5.89 6.95 -29.13
C GLY A 146 5.65 6.15 -27.85
N LYS A 147 4.37 5.98 -27.51
CA LYS A 147 3.97 5.11 -26.40
C LYS A 147 4.16 3.65 -26.80
N LYS A 148 4.30 2.74 -25.81
CA LYS A 148 4.53 1.31 -26.06
C LYS A 148 3.48 0.71 -27.00
N ALA A 149 2.20 1.01 -26.78
CA ALA A 149 1.10 0.53 -27.63
C ALA A 149 1.29 0.95 -29.10
N ASP A 150 1.57 2.23 -29.35
CA ASP A 150 1.81 2.74 -30.71
C ASP A 150 3.01 2.06 -31.40
N LEU A 151 4.06 1.71 -30.63
CA LEU A 151 5.21 0.97 -31.14
C LEU A 151 4.84 -0.46 -31.54
N ILE A 152 4.01 -1.12 -30.74
CA ILE A 152 3.54 -2.49 -31.00
C ILE A 152 2.63 -2.52 -32.23
N ASP A 153 1.66 -1.61 -32.30
CA ASP A 153 0.74 -1.53 -33.44
C ASP A 153 1.51 -1.24 -34.74
N ARG A 154 2.54 -0.39 -34.68
CA ARG A 154 3.45 -0.15 -35.82
C ARG A 154 4.22 -1.40 -36.20
N LEU A 155 4.75 -2.14 -35.23
CA LEU A 155 5.50 -3.37 -35.51
C LEU A 155 4.61 -4.42 -36.18
N LEU A 156 3.41 -4.65 -35.64
CA LEU A 156 2.44 -5.61 -36.19
C LEU A 156 1.93 -5.22 -37.58
N SER A 157 1.86 -3.91 -37.89
CA SER A 157 1.38 -3.43 -39.20
C SER A 157 2.44 -3.43 -40.30
N ASN A 158 3.73 -3.44 -39.95
CA ASN A 158 4.83 -3.24 -40.91
C ASN A 158 5.82 -4.41 -41.01
N ALA A 159 5.78 -5.37 -40.08
CA ALA A 159 6.60 -6.58 -40.14
C ALA A 159 5.81 -7.78 -40.68
N SER A 160 6.52 -8.79 -41.22
CA SER A 160 5.90 -10.07 -41.60
C SER A 160 5.35 -10.78 -40.35
N PRO A 161 4.08 -11.21 -40.36
CA PRO A 161 3.53 -12.03 -39.28
C PRO A 161 4.35 -13.31 -39.04
N GLU A 162 4.79 -14.01 -40.09
CA GLU A 162 5.56 -15.25 -39.94
C GLU A 162 6.93 -15.01 -39.27
N GLU A 163 7.59 -13.90 -39.58
CA GLU A 163 8.85 -13.52 -38.95
C GLU A 163 8.67 -13.18 -37.46
N LEU A 164 7.61 -12.43 -37.13
CA LEU A 164 7.30 -12.08 -35.76
C LEU A 164 6.93 -13.32 -34.93
N GLU A 165 6.15 -14.25 -35.49
CA GLU A 165 5.82 -15.53 -34.84
C GLU A 165 7.08 -16.33 -34.50
N LYS A 166 8.09 -16.34 -35.38
CA LYS A 166 9.38 -16.99 -35.12
C LYS A 166 10.21 -16.27 -34.05
N LYS A 167 10.22 -14.94 -34.06
CA LYS A 167 10.99 -14.12 -33.10
C LYS A 167 10.39 -14.13 -31.71
N PHE A 168 9.08 -14.20 -31.62
CA PHE A 168 8.34 -14.26 -30.37
C PHE A 168 7.55 -15.55 -30.34
N PRO A 169 8.18 -16.72 -30.06
CA PRO A 169 7.46 -17.99 -30.02
C PRO A 169 6.72 -18.21 -28.69
N VAL A 170 7.23 -17.63 -27.59
CA VAL A 170 6.64 -17.76 -26.26
C VAL A 170 5.39 -16.86 -26.16
N ARG A 171 4.28 -17.43 -25.70
CA ARG A 171 3.03 -16.71 -25.45
C ARG A 171 2.91 -16.39 -23.96
N PHE A 172 2.02 -15.47 -23.64
CA PHE A 172 1.62 -15.16 -22.25
C PHE A 172 0.17 -15.54 -22.10
N TYR A 173 -0.26 -15.92 -20.90
CA TYR A 173 -1.65 -16.27 -20.68
C TYR A 173 -2.57 -15.06 -20.84
N GLU A 174 -3.77 -15.30 -21.34
CA GLU A 174 -4.86 -14.34 -21.38
C GLU A 174 -6.09 -14.95 -20.71
N LEU A 175 -6.93 -14.11 -20.12
CA LEU A 175 -8.18 -14.54 -19.53
C LEU A 175 -9.17 -14.94 -20.64
N THR A 176 -9.89 -16.04 -20.43
CA THR A 176 -11.09 -16.34 -21.21
C THR A 176 -12.29 -15.53 -20.68
N GLU A 177 -13.44 -15.62 -21.35
CA GLU A 177 -14.68 -15.01 -20.84
C GLU A 177 -15.04 -15.52 -19.43
N SER A 178 -14.87 -16.82 -19.17
CA SER A 178 -15.06 -17.41 -17.85
C SER A 178 -14.08 -16.85 -16.82
N GLY A 179 -12.80 -16.68 -17.18
CA GLY A 179 -11.80 -16.06 -16.31
C GLY A 179 -12.10 -14.60 -15.96
N ILE A 180 -12.54 -13.81 -16.94
CA ILE A 180 -12.97 -12.41 -16.74
C ILE A 180 -14.17 -12.34 -15.81
N GLN A 181 -15.17 -13.21 -16.03
CA GLN A 181 -16.36 -13.25 -15.20
C GLN A 181 -16.02 -13.62 -13.76
N GLU A 182 -15.15 -14.61 -13.56
CA GLU A 182 -14.72 -15.06 -12.25
C GLU A 182 -13.99 -13.97 -11.45
N LEU A 183 -13.08 -13.22 -12.09
CA LEU A 183 -12.41 -12.08 -11.47
C LEU A 183 -13.38 -10.94 -11.15
N THR A 184 -14.36 -10.70 -12.03
CA THR A 184 -15.38 -9.65 -11.82
C THR A 184 -16.29 -9.97 -10.65
N GLU A 185 -16.68 -11.23 -10.47
CA GLU A 185 -17.53 -11.66 -9.35
C GLU A 185 -16.76 -11.74 -8.01
N ASN A 186 -15.42 -11.83 -8.04
CA ASN A 186 -14.57 -12.02 -6.86
C ASN A 186 -13.49 -10.93 -6.70
N GLN A 187 -13.84 -9.69 -7.03
CA GLN A 187 -12.93 -8.52 -6.97
C GLN A 187 -12.25 -8.32 -5.61
N TYR A 188 -12.84 -8.84 -4.53
CA TYR A 188 -12.28 -8.78 -3.18
C TYR A 188 -10.87 -9.41 -3.10
N VAL A 189 -10.57 -10.44 -3.90
CA VAL A 189 -9.29 -11.15 -3.86
C VAL A 189 -8.13 -10.24 -4.29
N PRO A 190 -8.10 -9.71 -5.54
CA PRO A 190 -7.04 -8.77 -5.94
C PRO A 190 -7.12 -7.45 -5.17
N TYR A 191 -8.30 -7.05 -4.68
CA TYR A 191 -8.42 -5.88 -3.83
C TYR A 191 -7.64 -6.04 -2.51
N LEU A 192 -7.86 -7.15 -1.79
CA LEU A 192 -7.19 -7.43 -0.52
C LEU A 192 -5.71 -7.81 -0.69
N HIS A 193 -5.33 -8.42 -1.82
CA HIS A 193 -3.91 -8.61 -2.11
C HIS A 193 -3.16 -7.28 -2.22
N ARG A 194 -3.79 -6.24 -2.79
CA ARG A 194 -3.17 -4.92 -2.94
C ARG A 194 -3.17 -4.10 -1.64
N HIS A 195 -4.29 -4.08 -0.92
CA HIS A 195 -4.45 -3.22 0.25
C HIS A 195 -4.03 -3.89 1.56
N LYS A 196 -3.97 -5.23 1.62
CA LYS A 196 -3.52 -6.00 2.79
C LYS A 196 -4.31 -5.76 4.09
N TYR A 197 -5.50 -5.15 4.04
CA TYR A 197 -6.36 -4.95 5.22
C TYR A 197 -6.62 -6.26 5.97
N MET A 198 -6.85 -7.35 5.23
CA MET A 198 -7.00 -8.68 5.79
C MET A 198 -6.62 -9.75 4.77
N SER A 199 -6.38 -10.98 5.22
CA SER A 199 -6.08 -12.08 4.31
C SER A 199 -7.29 -12.45 3.43
N ILE A 200 -7.03 -12.89 2.19
CA ILE A 200 -8.09 -13.36 1.28
C ILE A 200 -8.84 -14.58 1.83
N TRP A 201 -8.20 -15.33 2.74
CA TRP A 201 -8.77 -16.50 3.41
C TRP A 201 -9.75 -16.09 4.50
N GLU A 202 -9.41 -15.08 5.31
CA GLU A 202 -10.32 -14.51 6.30
C GLU A 202 -11.54 -13.89 5.62
N MET A 203 -11.35 -13.15 4.51
CA MET A 203 -12.49 -12.63 3.75
C MET A 203 -13.35 -13.75 3.17
N ASN A 204 -12.75 -14.84 2.67
CA ASN A 204 -13.51 -16.01 2.20
C ASN A 204 -14.34 -16.63 3.33
N ASP A 205 -13.79 -16.77 4.54
CA ASP A 205 -14.53 -17.23 5.71
C ASP A 205 -15.68 -16.28 6.07
N ARG A 206 -15.42 -14.97 6.11
CA ARG A 206 -16.43 -13.96 6.41
C ARG A 206 -17.58 -13.99 5.42
N MET A 207 -17.28 -13.98 4.12
CA MET A 207 -18.26 -14.01 3.04
C MET A 207 -19.18 -15.23 3.10
N ASN A 208 -18.67 -16.40 3.51
CA ASN A 208 -19.40 -17.66 3.40
C ASN A 208 -19.97 -18.17 4.73
N HIS A 209 -19.36 -17.84 5.87
CA HIS A 209 -19.76 -18.36 7.18
C HIS A 209 -20.18 -17.28 8.18
N LYS A 210 -19.71 -16.04 8.03
CA LYS A 210 -19.97 -14.94 8.99
C LYS A 210 -20.73 -13.77 8.34
N ASN A 211 -21.55 -14.05 7.34
CA ASN A 211 -22.30 -13.03 6.61
C ASN A 211 -23.81 -13.35 6.49
N PRO A 212 -24.55 -13.44 7.62
CA PRO A 212 -25.99 -13.76 7.59
C PRO A 212 -26.84 -12.67 6.93
N HIS A 213 -26.32 -11.45 6.80
CA HIS A 213 -27.01 -10.31 6.20
C HIS A 213 -26.62 -10.07 4.74
N HIS A 214 -25.78 -10.94 4.15
CA HIS A 214 -25.32 -10.84 2.76
C HIS A 214 -24.70 -9.47 2.41
N PHE A 215 -23.93 -8.91 3.34
CA PHE A 215 -23.12 -7.71 3.13
C PHE A 215 -22.14 -7.89 1.98
N SER A 216 -21.82 -6.78 1.31
CA SER A 216 -20.77 -6.76 0.29
C SER A 216 -19.39 -6.99 0.92
N TYR A 217 -18.39 -7.39 0.13
CA TYR A 217 -17.03 -7.53 0.66
C TYR A 217 -16.48 -6.20 1.22
N ARG A 218 -16.92 -5.06 0.67
CA ARG A 218 -16.53 -3.72 1.14
C ARG A 218 -17.14 -3.41 2.51
N ASP A 219 -18.40 -3.77 2.71
CA ASP A 219 -19.04 -3.64 4.03
C ASP A 219 -18.41 -4.58 5.07
N LEU A 220 -17.99 -5.79 4.67
CA LEU A 220 -17.26 -6.70 5.55
C LEU A 220 -15.86 -6.18 5.92
N ILE A 221 -15.17 -5.50 5.00
CA ILE A 221 -13.91 -4.78 5.31
C ILE A 221 -14.19 -3.69 6.33
N TRP A 222 -15.26 -2.89 6.13
CA TRP A 222 -15.64 -1.87 7.08
C TRP A 222 -15.97 -2.43 8.46
N GLN A 223 -16.71 -3.54 8.51
CA GLN A 223 -16.99 -4.27 9.76
C GLN A 223 -15.69 -4.70 10.43
N PHE A 224 -14.75 -5.29 9.67
CA PHE A 224 -13.45 -5.71 10.18
C PHE A 224 -12.65 -4.53 10.77
N PHE A 225 -12.62 -3.37 10.10
CA PHE A 225 -11.96 -2.19 10.65
C PHE A 225 -12.54 -1.74 11.98
N ASN A 226 -13.87 -1.80 12.15
CA ASN A 226 -14.50 -1.45 13.42
C ASN A 226 -14.15 -2.47 14.52
N GLU A 227 -14.12 -3.76 14.19
CA GLU A 227 -13.70 -4.83 15.11
C GLU A 227 -12.25 -4.63 15.57
N GLU A 228 -11.31 -4.42 14.64
CA GLU A 228 -9.89 -4.19 14.98
C GLU A 228 -9.68 -2.87 15.72
N SER A 229 -10.39 -1.80 15.35
CA SER A 229 -10.32 -0.52 16.07
C SER A 229 -10.75 -0.69 17.53
N LEU A 230 -11.87 -1.38 17.78
CA LEU A 230 -12.36 -1.64 19.13
C LEU A 230 -11.42 -2.56 19.92
N LYS A 231 -10.83 -3.55 19.25
CA LYS A 231 -9.83 -4.42 19.87
C LYS A 231 -8.61 -3.62 20.30
N HIS A 232 -7.98 -2.89 19.39
CA HIS A 232 -6.74 -2.15 19.66
C HIS A 232 -6.92 -1.07 20.73
N ILE A 233 -8.02 -0.32 20.71
CA ILE A 233 -8.26 0.70 21.74
C ILE A 233 -8.45 0.07 23.13
N ASN A 234 -9.10 -1.09 23.22
CA ASN A 234 -9.32 -1.80 24.49
C ASN A 234 -8.04 -2.44 25.03
N GLU A 235 -7.16 -2.90 24.15
CA GLU A 235 -5.87 -3.52 24.50
C GLU A 235 -4.79 -2.48 24.82
N GLY A 236 -5.03 -1.20 24.53
CA GLY A 236 -4.04 -0.14 24.71
C GLY A 236 -3.05 -0.02 23.55
N GLU A 237 -3.35 -0.65 22.41
CA GLU A 237 -2.49 -0.69 21.22
C GLU A 237 -2.73 0.53 20.32
N MET A 238 -2.39 1.72 20.81
CA MET A 238 -2.75 2.99 20.16
C MET A 238 -2.06 3.19 18.81
N GLY A 239 -0.87 2.63 18.63
CA GLY A 239 -0.17 2.62 17.34
C GLY A 239 -0.94 1.80 16.30
N LEU A 240 -1.39 0.59 16.67
CA LEU A 240 -2.21 -0.26 15.79
C LEU A 240 -3.59 0.35 15.52
N TYR A 241 -4.24 0.91 16.55
CA TYR A 241 -5.49 1.64 16.41
C TYR A 241 -5.39 2.74 15.35
N ARG A 242 -4.37 3.59 15.45
CA ARG A 242 -4.11 4.67 14.49
C ARG A 242 -3.89 4.12 13.09
N CYS A 243 -3.17 3.01 12.92
CA CYS A 243 -3.01 2.36 11.62
C CYS A 243 -4.37 1.91 11.03
N THR A 244 -5.25 1.31 11.83
CA THR A 244 -6.60 0.97 11.38
C THR A 244 -7.41 2.20 10.99
N ARG A 245 -7.32 3.31 11.73
CA ARG A 245 -7.97 4.58 11.35
C ARG A 245 -7.43 5.15 10.05
N LEU A 246 -6.14 4.97 9.77
CA LEU A 246 -5.54 5.35 8.50
C LEU A 246 -6.08 4.49 7.34
N ASP A 247 -6.18 3.17 7.53
CA ASP A 247 -6.80 2.27 6.53
C ASP A 247 -8.25 2.67 6.24
N MET A 248 -9.01 3.06 7.28
CA MET A 248 -10.39 3.56 7.14
C MET A 248 -10.45 4.88 6.37
N TYR A 249 -9.50 5.80 6.59
CA TYR A 249 -9.35 7.01 5.79
C TYR A 249 -9.13 6.67 4.32
N GLU A 250 -8.15 5.83 4.00
CA GLU A 250 -7.80 5.49 2.61
C GLU A 250 -8.98 4.81 1.90
N PHE A 251 -9.66 3.90 2.60
CA PHE A 251 -10.83 3.20 2.09
C PHE A 251 -11.98 4.15 1.74
N LEU A 252 -12.31 5.11 2.61
CA LEU A 252 -13.35 6.10 2.36
C LEU A 252 -12.94 7.11 1.30
N PHE A 253 -11.65 7.46 1.24
CA PHE A 253 -11.11 8.35 0.23
C PHE A 253 -11.23 7.73 -1.17
N GLU A 254 -10.94 6.43 -1.32
CA GLU A 254 -11.18 5.66 -2.54
C GLU A 254 -12.66 5.72 -2.98
N GLU A 255 -13.58 5.62 -2.01
CA GLU A 255 -15.03 5.75 -2.24
C GLU A 255 -15.51 7.18 -2.48
N LYS A 256 -14.60 8.16 -2.46
CA LYS A 256 -14.89 9.59 -2.57
C LYS A 256 -15.80 10.13 -1.46
N LYS A 257 -15.83 9.46 -0.31
CA LYS A 257 -16.52 9.88 0.92
C LYS A 257 -15.60 10.84 1.70
N TYR A 258 -15.31 11.99 1.10
CA TYR A 258 -14.26 12.90 1.56
C TYR A 258 -14.53 13.52 2.93
N GLU A 259 -15.79 13.78 3.27
CA GLU A 259 -16.15 14.31 4.61
C GLU A 259 -15.83 13.29 5.71
N GLN A 260 -16.19 12.02 5.51
CA GLN A 260 -15.88 10.98 6.48
C GLN A 260 -14.38 10.69 6.52
N ALA A 261 -13.72 10.65 5.35
CA ALA A 261 -12.27 10.48 5.27
C ALA A 261 -11.53 11.59 6.05
N PHE A 262 -11.98 12.84 5.95
CA PHE A 262 -11.43 13.96 6.72
C PHE A 262 -11.47 13.70 8.23
N ASN A 263 -12.60 13.20 8.75
CA ASN A 263 -12.73 12.91 10.18
C ASN A 263 -11.73 11.83 10.64
N PHE A 264 -11.57 10.75 9.86
CA PHE A 264 -10.58 9.71 10.16
C PHE A 264 -9.14 10.22 10.09
N LEU A 265 -8.82 11.10 9.13
CA LEU A 265 -7.49 11.70 9.06
C LEU A 265 -7.23 12.64 10.25
N CYS A 266 -8.24 13.37 10.72
CA CYS A 266 -8.15 14.15 11.95
C CYS A 266 -7.87 13.26 13.16
N GLU A 267 -8.55 12.12 13.27
CA GLU A 267 -8.30 11.17 14.35
C GLU A 267 -6.86 10.61 14.29
N VAL A 268 -6.37 10.26 13.11
CA VAL A 268 -4.97 9.83 12.92
C VAL A 268 -3.99 10.92 13.38
N ILE A 269 -4.21 12.18 13.00
CA ILE A 269 -3.38 13.32 13.42
C ILE A 269 -3.43 13.50 14.95
N ALA A 270 -4.61 13.43 15.55
CA ALA A 270 -4.77 13.57 16.99
C ALA A 270 -3.96 12.51 17.75
N TYR A 271 -3.95 11.26 17.26
CA TYR A 271 -3.11 10.19 17.82
C TYR A 271 -1.62 10.35 17.49
N ASN A 272 -1.24 10.95 16.37
CA ASN A 272 0.17 11.29 16.11
C ASN A 272 0.69 12.37 17.07
N LEU A 273 -0.15 13.33 17.43
CA LEU A 273 0.22 14.45 18.30
C LEU A 273 0.03 14.16 19.79
N SER A 274 -0.56 13.02 20.17
CA SER A 274 -0.83 12.68 21.57
C SER A 274 0.36 12.13 22.33
N GLY A 275 1.36 11.60 21.61
CA GLY A 275 2.46 10.82 22.19
C GLY A 275 2.07 9.41 22.62
N MET A 276 0.86 8.95 22.30
CA MET A 276 0.42 7.59 22.61
C MET A 276 1.01 6.59 21.60
N ASP A 277 1.39 5.43 22.11
CA ASP A 277 1.88 4.29 21.33
C ASP A 277 1.26 2.98 21.85
N ASN A 278 1.70 1.86 21.32
CA ASN A 278 1.30 0.53 21.77
C ASN A 278 1.66 0.28 23.24
N ASN A 279 0.89 -0.59 23.90
CA ASN A 279 0.96 -0.83 25.34
C ASN A 279 0.68 0.42 26.19
N GLU A 280 -0.19 1.33 25.75
CA GLU A 280 -0.52 2.57 26.45
C GLU A 280 -1.03 2.31 27.89
N PHE A 281 -1.72 1.19 28.12
CA PHE A 281 -2.25 0.78 29.42
C PHE A 281 -1.30 -0.06 30.27
N SER A 282 -0.05 -0.23 29.84
CA SER A 282 0.97 -0.89 30.67
C SER A 282 1.14 -0.14 32.01
N ASP A 283 1.49 -0.86 33.08
CA ASP A 283 1.73 -0.24 34.38
C ASP A 283 3.13 0.38 34.44
N ILE A 284 3.28 1.52 33.78
CA ILE A 284 4.53 2.28 33.72
C ILE A 284 4.40 3.52 34.60
N ASP A 285 5.43 3.77 35.41
CA ASP A 285 5.52 4.97 36.24
C ASP A 285 5.30 6.28 35.43
N GLU A 286 4.51 7.20 35.97
CA GLU A 286 4.15 8.46 35.28
C GLU A 286 5.37 9.34 35.03
N ARG A 287 6.31 9.39 35.99
CA ARG A 287 7.56 10.15 35.84
C ARG A 287 8.39 9.57 34.71
N PHE A 288 8.57 8.24 34.65
CA PHE A 288 9.29 7.60 33.54
C PHE A 288 8.63 7.88 32.18
N ARG A 289 7.29 7.83 32.09
CA ARG A 289 6.58 8.20 30.85
C ARG A 289 6.84 9.63 30.42
N LEU A 290 6.77 10.59 31.35
CA LEU A 290 7.04 12.00 31.05
C LEU A 290 8.50 12.21 30.61
N GLU A 291 9.45 11.51 31.22
CA GLU A 291 10.86 11.53 30.80
C GLU A 291 11.05 11.00 29.37
N LEU A 292 10.34 9.94 28.99
CA LEU A 292 10.34 9.45 27.60
C LEU A 292 9.76 10.48 26.63
N MET A 293 8.60 11.06 26.94
CA MET A 293 7.96 12.07 26.09
C MET A 293 8.89 13.28 25.88
N LEU A 294 9.48 13.81 26.97
CA LEU A 294 10.43 14.92 26.89
C LEU A 294 11.66 14.58 26.04
N LYS A 295 12.13 13.33 26.08
CA LYS A 295 13.29 12.87 25.32
C LYS A 295 13.01 12.67 23.83
N TYR A 296 11.82 12.19 23.46
CA TYR A 296 11.53 11.71 22.10
C TYR A 296 10.57 12.61 21.32
N ASP A 297 9.79 13.46 21.99
CA ASP A 297 8.79 14.32 21.35
C ASP A 297 9.21 15.79 21.27
N PHE A 298 10.42 16.13 21.74
CA PHE A 298 10.96 17.48 21.72
C PHE A 298 12.45 17.50 21.35
N PRO A 299 12.94 18.57 20.69
CA PRO A 299 12.19 19.67 20.07
C PRO A 299 11.54 19.25 18.74
N TYR A 300 10.70 20.11 18.13
CA TYR A 300 9.96 19.84 16.89
C TYR A 300 10.75 19.06 15.82
N ARG A 301 11.96 19.51 15.48
CA ARG A 301 12.79 18.91 14.43
C ARG A 301 13.04 17.41 14.66
N GLN A 302 13.21 16.99 15.90
CA GLN A 302 13.53 15.62 16.31
C GLN A 302 12.31 14.86 16.87
N SER A 303 11.17 15.54 17.00
CA SER A 303 9.97 14.98 17.60
C SER A 303 9.40 13.81 16.83
N ASN A 304 8.97 12.78 17.56
CA ASN A 304 8.11 11.72 17.05
C ASN A 304 6.63 12.16 16.98
N ALA A 305 6.19 13.05 17.88
CA ALA A 305 4.84 13.60 17.90
C ALA A 305 4.66 14.76 16.91
N LYS A 306 4.77 14.49 15.61
CA LYS A 306 4.55 15.46 14.50
C LYS A 306 3.81 14.81 13.32
N LEU A 307 3.42 15.61 12.33
CA LEU A 307 2.75 15.09 11.13
C LEU A 307 3.75 14.37 10.20
N PRO A 308 3.48 13.12 9.80
CA PRO A 308 4.19 12.48 8.70
C PRO A 308 4.01 13.24 7.37
N PRO A 309 5.01 13.27 6.47
CA PRO A 309 4.92 14.01 5.20
C PRO A 309 3.71 13.64 4.32
N ALA A 310 3.33 12.35 4.30
CA ALA A 310 2.17 11.89 3.55
C ALA A 310 0.86 12.48 4.11
N ILE A 311 0.73 12.56 5.43
CA ILE A 311 -0.47 13.10 6.11
C ILE A 311 -0.64 14.60 5.79
N LYS A 312 0.45 15.37 5.74
CA LYS A 312 0.42 16.77 5.27
C LYS A 312 -0.18 16.87 3.86
N GLN A 313 0.31 16.06 2.93
CA GLN A 313 -0.18 16.05 1.55
C GLN A 313 -1.65 15.63 1.45
N TRP A 314 -2.06 14.63 2.22
CA TRP A 314 -3.44 14.14 2.27
C TRP A 314 -4.41 15.18 2.85
N MET A 315 -4.00 15.88 3.92
CA MET A 315 -4.81 16.95 4.50
C MET A 315 -5.00 18.11 3.51
N ALA A 316 -3.92 18.56 2.86
CA ALA A 316 -4.01 19.58 1.79
C ALA A 316 -4.93 19.13 0.64
N ASN A 317 -4.86 17.84 0.27
CA ASN A 317 -5.73 17.30 -0.77
C ASN A 317 -7.21 17.30 -0.36
N LEU A 318 -7.51 16.89 0.86
CA LEU A 318 -8.87 16.92 1.40
C LEU A 318 -9.40 18.36 1.51
N GLN A 319 -8.58 19.30 1.99
CA GLN A 319 -8.94 20.73 2.04
C GLN A 319 -9.40 21.21 0.66
N GLY A 320 -8.63 20.93 -0.39
CA GLY A 320 -8.98 21.30 -1.76
C GLY A 320 -10.24 20.59 -2.28
N ARG A 321 -10.42 19.30 -1.99
CA ARG A 321 -11.61 18.54 -2.42
C ARG A 321 -12.89 18.96 -1.73
N LEU A 322 -12.79 19.42 -0.49
CA LEU A 322 -13.91 19.88 0.33
C LEU A 322 -14.17 21.38 0.11
N GLY A 323 -13.32 22.08 -0.65
CA GLY A 323 -13.48 23.51 -0.94
C GLY A 323 -13.33 24.39 0.30
N LEU A 324 -12.52 23.96 1.27
CA LEU A 324 -12.33 24.68 2.53
C LEU A 324 -11.33 25.83 2.35
N SER A 325 -11.67 27.02 2.85
CA SER A 325 -10.68 28.06 3.13
C SER A 325 -9.78 27.66 4.30
N ASP A 326 -8.68 28.37 4.52
CA ASP A 326 -7.82 28.12 5.68
C ASP A 326 -8.57 28.32 7.00
N GLU A 327 -9.45 29.32 7.07
CA GLU A 327 -10.30 29.53 8.24
C GLU A 327 -11.33 28.40 8.41
N GLY A 328 -11.96 27.97 7.31
CA GLY A 328 -12.89 26.85 7.34
C GLY A 328 -12.19 25.53 7.74
N LEU A 329 -10.94 25.34 7.32
CA LEU A 329 -10.13 24.21 7.75
C LEU A 329 -9.83 24.29 9.25
N ARG A 330 -9.42 25.46 9.77
CA ARG A 330 -9.19 25.66 11.21
C ARG A 330 -10.41 25.34 12.04
N GLU A 331 -11.58 25.86 11.67
CA GLU A 331 -12.85 25.61 12.36
C GLU A 331 -13.20 24.11 12.37
N ARG A 332 -13.06 23.42 11.22
CA ARG A 332 -13.35 21.99 11.10
C ARG A 332 -12.37 21.13 11.88
N LEU A 333 -11.07 21.44 11.83
CA LEU A 333 -10.06 20.75 12.62
C LEU A 333 -10.35 20.90 14.12
N LEU A 334 -10.66 22.12 14.57
CA LEU A 334 -10.99 22.38 15.97
C LEU A 334 -12.20 21.53 16.40
N GLN A 335 -13.29 21.59 15.63
CA GLN A 335 -14.49 20.81 15.92
C GLN A 335 -14.21 19.30 16.00
N GLN A 336 -13.40 18.76 15.08
CA GLN A 336 -13.05 17.34 15.10
C GLN A 336 -12.17 16.99 16.30
N PHE A 337 -11.12 17.77 16.57
CA PHE A 337 -10.23 17.51 17.70
C PHE A 337 -10.92 17.64 19.06
N GLU A 338 -11.92 18.52 19.20
CA GLU A 338 -12.75 18.59 20.41
C GLU A 338 -13.64 17.36 20.62
N SER A 339 -14.01 16.68 19.53
CA SER A 339 -14.84 15.47 19.60
C SER A 339 -14.05 14.20 19.91
N ILE A 340 -12.72 14.22 19.76
CA ILE A 340 -11.85 13.06 19.96
C ILE A 340 -11.42 12.98 21.43
N SER A 341 -11.72 11.85 22.06
CA SER A 341 -11.26 11.56 23.41
C SER A 341 -9.91 10.83 23.37
N LEU A 342 -8.87 11.45 23.92
CA LEU A 342 -7.55 10.83 24.07
C LEU A 342 -7.28 10.55 25.55
N TYR A 343 -6.55 9.47 25.84
CA TYR A 343 -6.10 9.18 27.20
C TYR A 343 -4.97 10.11 27.65
N ARG A 344 -4.26 10.70 26.69
CA ARG A 344 -3.08 11.53 26.92
C ARG A 344 -2.97 12.61 25.86
N HIS A 345 -2.40 13.73 26.26
CA HIS A 345 -2.15 14.87 25.39
C HIS A 345 -0.74 15.42 25.63
N ILE A 346 0.03 15.60 24.56
CA ILE A 346 1.21 16.49 24.57
C ILE A 346 0.77 17.94 24.37
N PHE A 347 -0.04 18.16 23.33
CA PHE A 347 -0.54 19.47 22.90
C PHE A 347 -1.99 19.67 23.30
N THR A 348 -2.37 20.93 23.52
CA THR A 348 -3.79 21.30 23.64
C THR A 348 -4.49 21.19 22.28
N THR A 349 -5.83 21.10 22.26
CA THR A 349 -6.62 21.06 21.02
C THR A 349 -6.29 22.23 20.08
N ALA A 350 -6.19 23.45 20.62
CA ALA A 350 -5.82 24.63 19.83
C ALA A 350 -4.40 24.51 19.26
N GLU A 351 -3.44 24.05 20.08
CA GLU A 351 -2.07 23.80 19.62
C GLU A 351 -2.03 22.72 18.52
N CYS A 352 -2.86 21.67 18.58
CA CYS A 352 -2.96 20.68 17.50
C CYS A 352 -3.45 21.30 16.18
N VAL A 353 -4.46 22.17 16.22
CA VAL A 353 -4.93 22.89 15.01
C VAL A 353 -3.81 23.75 14.44
N ASP A 354 -3.12 24.51 15.29
CA ASP A 354 -2.03 25.38 14.86
C ASP A 354 -0.84 24.59 14.29
N ILE A 355 -0.53 23.42 14.84
CA ILE A 355 0.48 22.50 14.29
C ILE A 355 0.08 22.08 12.88
N VAL A 356 -1.16 21.63 12.65
CA VAL A 356 -1.61 21.24 11.30
C VAL A 356 -1.47 22.40 10.31
N MET A 357 -1.90 23.59 10.70
CA MET A 357 -1.83 24.77 9.83
C MET A 357 -0.39 25.22 9.56
N ALA A 358 0.48 25.17 10.57
CA ALA A 358 1.89 25.52 10.42
C ALA A 358 2.64 24.47 9.56
N GLU A 359 2.35 23.18 9.75
CA GLU A 359 2.85 22.10 8.89
C GLU A 359 2.44 22.31 7.43
N LEU A 360 1.18 22.63 7.15
CA LEU A 360 0.70 22.89 5.78
C LEU A 360 1.41 24.08 5.11
N ASN A 361 1.76 25.09 5.90
CA ASN A 361 2.43 26.32 5.43
C ASN A 361 3.97 26.27 5.52
N ASP A 362 4.56 25.16 5.99
CA ASP A 362 5.99 25.05 6.27
C ASP A 362 6.51 26.12 7.26
N ASP A 363 5.66 26.56 8.20
CA ASP A 363 5.99 27.57 9.20
C ASP A 363 6.71 26.95 10.42
N THR A 364 8.01 26.77 10.27
CA THR A 364 8.85 26.16 11.32
C THR A 364 8.98 27.02 12.57
N ASP A 365 8.79 28.33 12.48
CA ASP A 365 8.93 29.24 13.63
C ASP A 365 7.74 29.11 14.58
N ILE A 366 6.53 29.02 14.02
CA ILE A 366 5.32 28.69 14.79
C ILE A 366 5.46 27.30 15.43
N LEU A 367 5.91 26.30 14.67
CA LEU A 367 6.10 24.94 15.18
C LEU A 367 7.09 24.91 16.35
N ASN A 368 8.27 25.53 16.21
CA ASN A 368 9.24 25.61 17.31
C ASN A 368 8.65 26.29 18.55
N THR A 369 7.85 27.34 18.37
CA THR A 369 7.19 28.07 19.47
C THR A 369 6.18 27.20 20.21
N ILE A 370 5.33 26.47 19.48
CA ILE A 370 4.32 25.57 20.06
C ILE A 370 5.00 24.44 20.84
N TYR A 371 6.02 23.81 20.26
CA TYR A 371 6.73 22.70 20.91
C TYR A 371 7.48 23.17 22.15
N HIS A 372 8.15 24.33 22.13
CA HIS A 372 8.82 24.86 23.32
C HIS A 372 7.84 25.12 24.48
N LYS A 373 6.65 25.66 24.16
CA LYS A 373 5.58 25.87 25.15
C LYS A 373 5.06 24.56 25.74
N ALA A 374 4.86 23.54 24.90
CA ALA A 374 4.41 22.22 25.35
C ALA A 374 5.48 21.50 26.20
N GLU A 375 6.76 21.59 25.81
CA GLU A 375 7.90 21.06 26.57
C GLU A 375 7.98 21.66 27.98
N ALA A 376 7.88 22.99 28.10
CA ALA A 376 7.90 23.69 29.38
C ALA A 376 6.74 23.26 30.30
N ARG A 377 5.56 23.01 29.72
CA ARG A 377 4.39 22.50 30.44
C ARG A 377 4.64 21.08 30.97
N LEU A 378 5.25 20.20 30.19
CA LEU A 378 5.57 18.83 30.62
C LEU A 378 6.68 18.81 31.68
N HIS A 379 7.71 19.65 31.57
CA HIS A 379 8.72 19.81 32.64
C HIS A 379 8.11 20.27 33.96
N THR A 380 7.16 21.22 33.90
CA THR A 380 6.44 21.68 35.11
C THR A 380 5.67 20.54 35.76
N ARG A 381 4.99 19.70 34.96
CA ARG A 381 4.30 18.50 35.46
C ARG A 381 5.27 17.50 36.07
N LEU A 382 6.37 17.19 35.39
CA LEU A 382 7.40 16.26 35.88
C LEU A 382 7.99 16.71 37.24
N ASN A 383 8.19 18.01 37.43
CA ASN A 383 8.70 18.56 38.68
C ASN A 383 7.66 18.57 39.82
N SER A 384 6.38 18.36 39.51
CA SER A 384 5.29 18.34 40.49
C SER A 384 4.94 16.93 41.02
N ILE A 385 5.54 15.89 40.43
CA ILE A 385 5.38 14.46 40.77
C ILE A 385 6.69 13.96 41.39
#